data_AF-U5EAG0-F1
#
_entry.id   AF-U5EAG0-F1
#
_cell.length_a   1.000
_cell.length_b   1.000
_cell.length_c   1.000
_cell.angle_alpha   90.00
_cell.angle_beta   90.00
_cell.angle_gamma   90.00
#
_symmetry.space_group_name_H-M   'P 1'
#
loop_
_entity.id
_entity.type
_entity.pdbx_description
1 polymer ?
#
loop_
_entity_poly.entity_id
_entity_poly.type
_entity_poly.pdbx_seq_one_letter_code
_entity_poly.pdbx_strand_id
1 'polypeptide(L)'
;MTDPAIPTTAALDAIYVIANAVTGDQFVIYGLGPHDERGMYTVAHVTGGTGGYAAPRIHLVHPDDIAAYAAGAADRLRRGAHGHAATVWLDRTTGPLHARLTR
;
A
#
# COMPACT_ATOMS: atom_id res chain seq x y z
N MET A 1 -34.59 20.35 -0.90
CA MET A 1 -33.41 20.12 -0.04
C MET A 1 -32.53 19.15 -0.79
N THR A 2 -31.62 19.68 -1.61
CA THR A 2 -30.68 18.91 -2.41
C THR A 2 -29.58 18.42 -1.48
N ASP A 3 -29.51 17.11 -1.28
CA ASP A 3 -28.36 16.46 -0.65
C ASP A 3 -27.11 16.89 -1.44
N PRO A 4 -26.13 17.59 -0.85
CA PRO A 4 -24.92 17.93 -1.58
C PRO A 4 -24.27 16.62 -1.98
N ALA A 5 -24.20 16.36 -3.30
CA ALA A 5 -23.58 15.18 -3.86
C ALA A 5 -22.18 15.04 -3.23
N ILE A 6 -22.05 14.09 -2.30
CA ILE A 6 -20.76 13.76 -1.70
C ILE A 6 -19.88 13.37 -2.88
N PRO A 7 -18.75 14.05 -3.13
CA PRO A 7 -17.87 13.67 -4.21
C PRO A 7 -17.44 12.23 -3.96
N THR A 8 -17.99 11.30 -4.75
CA THR A 8 -17.57 9.91 -4.84
C THR A 8 -16.23 9.89 -5.55
N THR A 9 -15.18 10.43 -4.92
CA THR A 9 -13.81 10.26 -5.41
C THR A 9 -13.46 8.80 -5.18
N ALA A 10 -13.53 8.03 -6.25
CA ALA A 10 -13.50 6.56 -6.25
C ALA A 10 -12.11 5.94 -5.99
N ALA A 11 -11.08 6.73 -5.70
CA ALA A 11 -9.73 6.25 -5.46
C ALA A 11 -9.17 6.86 -4.18
N LEU A 12 -8.75 6.01 -3.24
CA LEU A 12 -7.97 6.44 -2.08
C LEU A 12 -6.58 6.89 -2.54
N ASP A 13 -6.04 7.92 -1.89
CA ASP A 13 -4.68 8.37 -2.17
C ASP A 13 -3.65 7.33 -1.75
N ALA A 14 -2.71 6.97 -2.63
CA ALA A 14 -1.57 6.18 -2.20
C ALA A 14 -0.66 7.03 -1.31
N ILE A 15 -0.29 6.51 -0.14
CA ILE A 15 0.67 7.14 0.79
C ILE A 15 1.98 6.38 0.87
N TYR A 16 2.03 5.13 0.41
CA TYR A 16 3.26 4.36 0.28
C TYR A 16 3.17 3.41 -0.91
N VAL A 17 4.24 3.33 -1.71
CA VAL A 17 4.37 2.39 -2.82
C VAL A 17 5.79 1.85 -2.85
N ILE A 18 5.92 0.52 -2.79
CA ILE A 18 7.16 -0.20 -3.10
C ILE A 18 6.86 -1.23 -4.19
N ALA A 19 7.72 -1.29 -5.20
CA ALA A 19 7.54 -2.17 -6.35
C ALA A 19 8.85 -2.88 -6.69
N ASN A 20 8.76 -4.15 -7.10
CA ASN A 20 9.85 -4.90 -7.70
C ASN A 20 9.65 -4.92 -9.22
N ALA A 21 10.46 -4.16 -9.95
CA ALA A 21 10.30 -4.02 -11.40
C ALA A 21 10.61 -5.31 -12.18
N VAL A 22 11.35 -6.25 -11.58
CA VAL A 22 11.70 -7.54 -12.22
C VAL A 22 10.55 -8.53 -12.10
N THR A 23 9.93 -8.64 -10.92
CA THR A 23 8.82 -9.58 -10.72
C THR A 23 7.46 -8.98 -11.07
N GLY A 24 7.34 -7.66 -11.07
CA GLY A 24 6.07 -6.95 -11.16
C GLY A 24 5.30 -6.92 -9.83
N ASP A 25 5.90 -7.39 -8.74
CA ASP A 25 5.28 -7.34 -7.42
C ASP A 25 5.21 -5.90 -6.91
N GLN A 26 4.10 -5.53 -6.27
CA GLN A 26 3.93 -4.22 -5.66
C GLN A 26 3.21 -4.35 -4.33
N PHE A 27 3.56 -3.46 -3.41
CA PHE A 27 2.84 -3.24 -2.18
C PHE A 27 2.49 -1.75 -2.06
N VAL A 28 1.21 -1.48 -1.83
CA VAL A 28 0.65 -0.13 -1.75
C VAL A 28 -0.09 0.03 -0.43
N ILE A 29 0.14 1.15 0.26
CA ILE A 29 -0.70 1.62 1.36
C ILE A 29 -1.47 2.83 0.86
N TYR A 30 -2.79 2.79 1.02
CA TYR A 30 -3.66 3.92 0.75
C TYR A 30 -3.95 4.68 2.05
N GLY A 31 -4.12 6.00 1.93
CA GLY A 31 -4.58 6.86 2.99
C GLY A 31 -6.00 6.51 3.43
N LEU A 32 -6.38 7.01 4.60
CA LEU A 32 -7.69 6.77 5.18
C LEU A 32 -8.78 7.38 4.29
N GLY A 33 -9.84 6.62 4.05
CA GLY A 33 -10.98 7.10 3.29
C GLY A 33 -11.76 8.16 4.07
N PRO A 34 -12.45 9.10 3.39
CA PRO A 34 -13.26 10.13 4.04
C PRO A 34 -14.45 9.58 4.85
N HIS A 35 -14.75 8.28 4.72
CA HIS A 35 -15.83 7.58 5.42
C HIS A 35 -15.33 6.40 6.27
N ASP A 36 -14.02 6.28 6.48
CA ASP A 36 -13.48 5.21 7.30
C ASP A 36 -13.50 5.59 8.78
N GLU A 37 -14.64 5.34 9.42
CA GLU A 37 -14.87 5.62 10.85
C GLU A 37 -13.95 4.82 11.78
N ARG A 38 -13.34 3.74 11.28
CA ARG A 38 -12.45 2.87 12.07
C ARG A 38 -10.97 3.21 11.87
N GLY A 39 -10.66 4.10 10.92
CA GLY A 39 -9.29 4.50 10.59
C GLY A 39 -8.41 3.35 10.09
N MET A 40 -8.98 2.32 9.47
CA MET A 40 -8.25 1.19 8.91
C MET A 40 -7.50 1.56 7.62
N TYR A 41 -6.23 1.21 7.56
CA TYR A 41 -5.48 1.37 6.31
C TYR A 41 -5.94 0.34 5.29
N THR A 42 -6.27 0.80 4.09
CA THR A 42 -6.42 -0.08 2.93
C THR A 42 -5.04 -0.33 2.35
N VAL A 43 -4.69 -1.59 2.13
CA VAL A 43 -3.43 -1.99 1.50
C VAL A 43 -3.69 -2.92 0.33
N ALA A 44 -2.85 -2.85 -0.71
CA ALA A 44 -2.91 -3.75 -1.85
C ALA A 44 -1.57 -4.45 -2.04
N HIS A 45 -1.64 -5.77 -2.28
CA HIS A 45 -0.54 -6.59 -2.74
C HIS A 45 -0.81 -6.99 -4.18
N VAL A 46 0.00 -6.48 -5.09
CA VAL A 46 0.02 -6.90 -6.49
C VAL A 46 1.09 -7.96 -6.59
N THR A 47 0.73 -9.19 -6.94
CA THR A 47 1.72 -10.25 -7.21
C THR A 47 1.89 -10.37 -8.71
N GLY A 48 3.05 -9.96 -9.22
CA GLY A 48 3.32 -9.94 -10.65
C GLY A 48 3.31 -11.36 -11.24
N GLY A 49 2.65 -11.50 -12.39
CA GLY A 49 2.74 -12.68 -13.24
C GLY A 49 3.56 -12.33 -14.48
N THR A 50 4.44 -13.23 -14.91
CA THR A 50 5.34 -13.09 -16.08
C THR A 50 4.61 -13.04 -17.44
N GLY A 51 3.43 -12.41 -17.55
CA GLY A 51 2.65 -12.40 -18.78
C GLY A 51 1.30 -11.68 -18.81
N GLY A 52 0.87 -10.96 -17.76
CA GLY A 52 -0.36 -10.15 -17.82
C GLY A 52 -1.20 -10.15 -16.54
N TYR A 53 -1.88 -9.02 -16.33
CA TYR A 53 -2.83 -8.68 -15.27
C TYR A 53 -2.69 -9.45 -13.94
N ALA A 54 -1.94 -8.88 -13.01
CA ALA A 54 -1.96 -9.30 -11.62
C ALA A 54 -3.23 -8.79 -10.93
N ALA A 55 -4.05 -9.68 -10.36
CA ALA A 55 -5.16 -9.28 -9.50
C ALA A 55 -4.61 -8.79 -8.15
N PRO A 56 -4.85 -7.53 -7.75
CA PRO A 56 -4.44 -7.04 -6.45
C PRO A 56 -5.21 -7.77 -5.34
N ARG A 57 -4.50 -8.20 -4.30
CA ARG A 57 -5.10 -8.65 -3.04
C ARG A 57 -5.22 -7.45 -2.10
N ILE A 58 -6.44 -7.08 -1.77
CA ILE A 58 -6.73 -5.90 -0.94
C ILE A 58 -7.04 -6.35 0.49
N HIS A 59 -6.45 -5.68 1.47
CA HIS A 59 -6.67 -5.93 2.89
C HIS A 59 -6.94 -4.62 3.64
N LEU A 60 -7.70 -4.71 4.73
CA LEU A 60 -7.81 -3.68 5.74
C LEU A 60 -6.89 -4.03 6.91
N VAL A 61 -6.09 -3.06 7.37
CA VAL A 61 -5.09 -3.25 8.43
C VAL A 61 -5.31 -2.20 9.51
N HIS A 62 -5.29 -2.64 10.77
CA HIS A 62 -5.48 -1.74 11.90
C HIS A 62 -4.29 -0.76 12.02
N PRO A 63 -4.51 0.50 12.41
CA PRO A 63 -3.44 1.48 12.64
C PRO A 63 -2.31 1.00 13.53
N ASP A 64 -2.62 0.20 14.55
CA ASP A 64 -1.60 -0.31 15.47
C ASP A 64 -0.69 -1.36 14.82
N ASP A 65 -1.20 -2.06 13.80
CA ASP A 65 -0.49 -3.15 13.13
C ASP A 65 0.18 -2.71 11.81
N ILE A 66 -0.24 -1.58 11.22
CA ILE A 66 0.17 -1.17 9.87
C ILE A 66 1.69 -1.05 9.71
N ALA A 67 2.39 -0.55 10.73
CA ALA A 67 3.85 -0.40 10.66
C ALA A 67 4.55 -1.77 10.58
N ALA A 68 4.13 -2.74 11.40
CA ALA A 68 4.70 -4.08 11.39
C ALA A 68 4.31 -4.84 10.11
N TYR A 69 3.05 -4.73 9.70
CA TYR A 69 2.52 -5.32 8.48
C TYR A 69 3.26 -4.82 7.24
N ALA A 70 3.39 -3.50 7.10
CA ALA A 70 4.04 -2.87 5.95
C ALA A 70 5.53 -3.19 5.87
N ALA A 71 6.23 -3.23 7.01
CA ALA A 71 7.62 -3.67 7.06
C ALA A 71 7.78 -5.13 6.58
N GLY A 72 6.91 -6.03 7.04
CA GLY A 72 6.91 -7.43 6.58
C GLY A 72 6.64 -7.58 5.08
N ALA A 73 5.73 -6.76 4.54
CA ALA A 73 5.45 -6.72 3.11
C ALA A 73 6.64 -6.19 2.29
N ALA A 74 7.25 -5.08 2.72
CA ALA A 74 8.44 -4.52 2.07
C ALA A 74 9.62 -5.51 2.11
N ASP A 75 9.84 -6.18 3.25
CA ASP A 75 10.85 -7.22 3.40
C ASP A 75 10.60 -8.40 2.46
N ARG A 76 9.35 -8.82 2.28
CA ARG A 76 8.99 -9.88 1.32
C ARG A 76 9.35 -9.47 -0.10
N LEU A 77 9.03 -8.23 -0.50
CA LEU A 77 9.36 -7.72 -1.84
C LEU A 77 10.87 -7.62 -2.06
N ARG A 78 11.62 -7.17 -1.05
CA ARG A 78 13.09 -7.09 -1.05
C ARG A 78 13.78 -8.46 -1.02
N ARG A 79 13.09 -9.51 -0.56
CA ARG A 79 13.60 -10.90 -0.65
C ARG A 79 13.18 -11.62 -1.93
N GLY A 80 12.25 -11.05 -2.70
CA GLY A 80 11.81 -11.57 -4.01
C GLY A 80 12.93 -11.51 -5.06
N ALA A 81 12.86 -12.40 -6.06
CA ALA A 81 13.89 -12.71 -7.06
C ALA A 81 14.82 -11.53 -7.40
N HIS A 82 16.01 -11.52 -6.78
CA HIS A 82 17.13 -10.59 -6.97
C HIS A 82 17.25 -9.38 -6.03
N GLY A 83 16.27 -9.08 -5.16
CA GLY A 83 16.32 -8.15 -4.02
C GLY A 83 16.70 -6.67 -4.22
N HIS A 84 17.60 -6.37 -5.16
CA HIS A 84 18.02 -5.05 -5.60
C HIS A 84 17.00 -4.36 -6.52
N ALA A 85 16.00 -5.09 -7.01
CA ALA A 85 14.97 -4.57 -7.90
C ALA A 85 13.76 -3.94 -7.19
N ALA A 86 13.68 -4.07 -5.85
CA ALA A 86 12.61 -3.48 -5.05
C ALA A 86 12.92 -2.00 -4.75
N THR A 87 12.10 -1.09 -5.26
CA THR A 87 12.28 0.36 -5.11
C THR A 87 11.04 0.98 -4.49
N VAL A 88 11.24 1.87 -3.52
CA VAL A 88 10.17 2.71 -2.99
C VAL A 88 9.93 3.85 -3.96
N TRP A 89 8.73 3.92 -4.53
CA TRP A 89 8.34 4.94 -5.52
C TRP A 89 7.65 6.13 -4.87
N LEU A 90 6.98 5.90 -3.75
CA LEU A 90 6.28 6.91 -2.98
C LEU A 90 6.37 6.60 -1.50
N ASP A 91 6.72 7.61 -0.71
CA ASP A 91 6.58 7.58 0.74
C ASP A 91 6.09 8.95 1.22
N ARG A 92 4.80 9.02 1.55
CA ARG A 92 4.13 10.14 2.24
C ARG A 92 3.69 9.72 3.64
N THR A 93 4.24 8.63 4.16
CA THR A 93 3.92 8.17 5.51
C THR A 93 4.52 9.11 6.55
N THR A 94 3.96 9.09 7.76
CA THR A 94 4.42 9.92 8.87
C THR A 94 4.55 9.09 10.15
N GLY A 95 5.20 9.66 11.16
CA GLY A 95 5.26 9.08 12.50
C GLY A 95 5.87 7.66 12.55
N PRO A 96 5.28 6.74 13.34
CA PRO A 96 5.80 5.37 13.50
C PRO A 96 5.89 4.57 12.19
N LEU A 97 4.95 4.80 11.26
CA LEU A 97 4.93 4.12 9.96
C LEU A 97 6.16 4.51 9.12
N HIS A 98 6.43 5.82 9.01
CA HIS A 98 7.60 6.33 8.28
C HIS A 98 8.92 5.84 8.90
N ALA A 99 9.03 5.89 10.23
CA ALA A 99 10.22 5.44 10.94
C ALA A 99 10.52 3.94 10.73
N ARG A 100 9.49 3.13 10.45
CA ARG A 100 9.67 1.70 10.21
C ARG A 100 10.01 1.38 8.76
N LEU A 101 9.47 2.12 7.80
CA LEU A 101 9.63 1.87 6.36
C LEU A 101 10.91 2.46 5.76
N THR A 102 11.51 3.45 6.41
CA THR A 102 12.81 4.03 6.04
C THR A 102 14.02 3.24 6.55
N ARG A 103 13.80 2.29 7.47
CA ARG A 103 14.81 1.34 7.93
C ARG A 103 14.93 0.15 6.97
#